data_AF-A0A2V9Y308-F1
#
_entry.id   AF-A0A2V9Y308-F1
#
_cell.length_a   1.000
_cell.length_b   1.000
_cell.length_c   1.000
_cell.angle_alpha   90.00
_cell.angle_beta   90.00
_cell.angle_gamma   90.00
#
_symmetry.space_group_name_H-M   'P 1'
#
loop_
_entity.id
_entity.type
_entity.pdbx_description
1 polymer ?
#
loop_
_entity_poly.entity_id
_entity_poly.type
_entity_poly.pdbx_seq_one_letter_code
_entity_poly.pdbx_strand_id
1 'polypeptide(L)'
;MIPRRLILACALVFITAIGGLLSAQTSSKQKSGVQQQDFGTRDGRPIILYTLTNAHGVEVRAMNYGGIILSLRVPDRKGQLADIVLGHDKAEGYMPNP
;
A
#
# COMPACT_ATOMS: atom_id res chain seq x y z
N MET A 1 14.95 -10.23 -54.30
CA MET A 1 16.18 -9.94 -53.52
C MET A 1 16.05 -8.53 -52.96
N ILE A 2 15.61 -8.39 -51.71
CA ILE A 2 15.27 -7.09 -51.08
C ILE A 2 16.55 -6.50 -50.46
N PRO A 3 16.88 -5.21 -50.68
CA PRO A 3 18.19 -4.67 -50.34
C PRO A 3 18.37 -4.48 -48.82
N ARG A 4 19.46 -5.06 -48.29
CA ARG A 4 19.88 -5.04 -46.87
C ARG A 4 20.02 -3.64 -46.24
N ARG A 5 20.03 -2.57 -47.04
CA ARG A 5 20.12 -1.17 -46.57
C ARG A 5 18.78 -0.61 -46.09
N LEU A 6 17.65 -1.23 -46.46
CA LEU A 6 16.32 -0.78 -46.05
C LEU A 6 15.95 -1.26 -44.63
N ILE A 7 16.58 -2.33 -44.14
CA ILE A 7 16.33 -2.89 -42.80
C ILE A 7 17.02 -2.05 -41.71
N LEU A 8 18.15 -1.38 -42.02
CA LEU A 8 18.88 -0.54 -41.05
C LEU A 8 18.19 0.81 -40.76
N ALA A 9 17.41 1.33 -41.71
CA ALA A 9 16.69 2.60 -41.53
C ALA A 9 15.44 2.47 -40.66
N CYS A 10 14.76 1.30 -40.68
CA CYS A 10 13.62 1.04 -39.80
C CYS A 10 14.01 0.79 -38.34
N ALA A 11 15.24 0.33 -38.07
CA ALA A 11 15.70 0.05 -36.71
C ALA A 11 16.00 1.32 -35.89
N LEU A 12 16.32 2.45 -36.53
CA LEU A 12 16.69 3.69 -35.83
C LEU A 12 15.49 4.57 -35.44
N VAL A 13 14.34 4.42 -36.11
CA VAL A 13 13.12 5.23 -35.86
C VAL A 13 12.26 4.64 -34.74
N PHE A 14 12.46 3.35 -34.40
CA PHE A 14 11.71 2.70 -33.32
C PHE A 14 12.24 3.01 -31.90
N ILE A 15 13.45 3.57 -31.76
CA ILE A 15 14.05 3.86 -30.44
C ILE A 15 13.64 5.27 -29.94
N THR A 16 13.33 6.22 -30.83
CA THR A 16 12.96 7.59 -30.43
C THR A 16 11.48 7.78 -30.12
N ALA A 17 10.61 6.83 -30.49
CA ALA A 17 9.17 6.88 -30.18
C ALA A 17 8.80 6.27 -28.80
N ILE A 18 9.74 5.60 -28.12
CA ILE A 18 9.53 5.01 -26.78
C ILE A 18 9.94 5.96 -25.65
N GLY A 19 10.72 7.02 -25.94
CA GLY A 19 11.18 7.99 -24.93
C GLY A 19 10.13 9.00 -24.45
N GLY A 20 8.95 9.05 -25.08
CA GLY A 20 7.93 10.10 -24.84
C GLY A 20 6.69 9.66 -24.07
N LEU A 21 6.60 8.41 -23.61
CA LEU A 21 5.38 7.90 -22.96
C LEU A 21 5.69 7.20 -21.63
N LEU A 22 6.41 7.88 -20.74
CA LEU A 22 6.69 7.41 -19.38
C LEU A 22 6.07 8.28 -18.29
N SER A 23 4.88 8.83 -18.54
CA SER A 23 4.06 9.49 -17.52
C SER A 23 2.58 9.39 -17.86
N ALA A 24 2.05 8.18 -17.79
CA ALA A 24 0.64 7.99 -17.46
C ALA A 24 0.62 7.11 -16.23
N GLN A 25 0.85 7.73 -15.08
CA GLN A 25 0.70 7.08 -13.79
C GLN A 25 -0.73 6.56 -13.71
N THR A 26 -0.84 5.24 -13.63
CA THR A 26 -2.03 4.49 -13.27
C THR A 26 -2.53 5.01 -11.92
N SER A 27 -3.50 5.91 -11.96
CA SER A 27 -4.27 6.27 -10.77
C SER A 27 -5.14 5.06 -10.41
N SER A 28 -4.61 4.18 -9.55
CA SER A 28 -5.38 3.07 -9.01
C SER A 28 -6.48 3.68 -8.15
N LYS A 29 -7.73 3.49 -8.57
CA LYS A 29 -8.91 3.79 -7.76
C LYS A 29 -8.79 2.97 -6.47
N GLN A 30 -8.36 3.61 -5.38
CA GLN A 30 -8.06 2.93 -4.12
C GLN A 30 -9.34 2.27 -3.60
N LYS A 31 -9.34 0.92 -3.51
CA LYS A 31 -10.50 0.15 -3.09
C LYS A 31 -10.66 0.26 -1.58
N SER A 32 -11.79 0.80 -1.13
CA SER A 32 -12.25 0.69 0.25
C SER A 32 -12.48 -0.77 0.61
N GLY A 33 -12.16 -1.17 1.84
CA GLY A 33 -12.36 -2.54 2.30
C GLY A 33 -11.89 -2.80 3.72
N VAL A 34 -12.11 -4.02 4.18
CA VAL A 34 -11.62 -4.52 5.47
C VAL A 34 -10.80 -5.78 5.21
N GLN A 35 -9.58 -5.81 5.74
CA GLN A 35 -8.73 -6.99 5.76
C GLN A 35 -8.54 -7.44 7.21
N GLN A 36 -8.41 -8.74 7.42
CA GLN A 36 -8.20 -9.32 8.74
C GLN A 36 -6.92 -10.16 8.72
N GLN A 37 -6.16 -10.10 9.80
CA GLN A 37 -5.00 -10.96 10.01
C GLN A 37 -4.94 -11.42 11.46
N ASP A 38 -4.43 -12.63 11.69
CA ASP A 38 -4.06 -13.07 13.03
C ASP A 38 -2.94 -12.16 13.56
N PHE A 39 -3.07 -11.74 14.81
CA PHE A 39 -2.14 -10.84 15.47
C PHE A 39 -1.63 -11.42 16.80
N GLY A 40 -2.09 -12.61 17.19
CA GLY A 40 -1.64 -13.29 18.39
C GLY A 40 -2.79 -13.92 19.18
N THR A 41 -2.51 -14.32 20.41
CA THR A 41 -3.52 -14.93 21.31
C THR A 41 -3.32 -14.43 22.72
N ARG A 42 -4.42 -14.15 23.42
CA ARG A 42 -4.43 -13.73 24.84
C ARG A 42 -5.48 -14.54 25.59
N ASP A 43 -5.07 -15.19 26.69
CA ASP A 43 -5.98 -15.97 27.55
C ASP A 43 -6.81 -17.00 26.76
N GLY A 44 -6.18 -17.65 25.77
CA GLY A 44 -6.83 -18.63 24.89
C GLY A 44 -7.77 -18.04 23.83
N ARG A 45 -7.83 -16.70 23.69
CA ARG A 45 -8.66 -16.02 22.69
C ARG A 45 -7.78 -15.38 21.60
N PRO A 46 -8.14 -15.52 20.31
CA PRO A 46 -7.38 -14.94 19.22
C PRO A 46 -7.51 -13.41 19.19
N ILE A 47 -6.38 -12.74 19.00
CA ILE A 47 -6.31 -11.31 18.73
C ILE A 47 -6.25 -11.14 17.23
N ILE A 48 -7.25 -10.50 16.66
CA ILE A 48 -7.35 -10.25 15.23
C ILE A 48 -7.08 -8.77 14.99
N LEU A 49 -6.20 -8.48 14.03
CA LEU A 49 -5.97 -7.13 13.53
C LEU A 49 -6.81 -6.91 12.27
N TYR A 50 -7.53 -5.79 12.27
CA TYR A 50 -8.34 -5.31 11.17
C TYR A 50 -7.64 -4.14 10.51
N THR A 51 -7.44 -4.20 9.20
CA THR A 51 -6.98 -3.08 8.38
C THR A 51 -8.17 -2.57 7.57
N LEU A 52 -8.62 -1.36 7.87
CA LEU A 52 -9.74 -0.70 7.22
C LEU A 52 -9.21 0.37 6.26
N THR A 53 -9.60 0.32 5.00
CA THR A 53 -9.28 1.36 4.01
C THR A 53 -10.55 2.04 3.55
N ASN A 54 -10.52 3.37 3.42
CA ASN A 54 -11.63 4.13 2.84
C ASN A 54 -11.30 4.66 1.43
N ALA A 55 -12.31 5.24 0.78
CA ALA A 55 -12.19 5.76 -0.58
C ALA A 55 -11.33 7.04 -0.66
N HIS A 56 -11.03 7.66 0.49
CA HIS A 56 -10.31 8.93 0.61
C HIS A 56 -8.84 8.78 0.95
N GLY A 57 -8.30 7.56 0.91
CA GLY A 57 -6.89 7.33 1.16
C GLY A 57 -6.54 6.97 2.60
N VAL A 58 -7.51 6.98 3.53
CA VAL A 58 -7.25 6.69 4.94
C VAL A 58 -7.16 5.19 5.18
N GLU A 59 -6.18 4.77 5.98
CA GLU A 59 -6.00 3.40 6.45
C GLU A 59 -5.95 3.39 7.98
N VAL A 60 -6.74 2.51 8.60
CA VAL A 60 -6.76 2.29 10.05
C VAL A 60 -6.41 0.84 10.33
N ARG A 61 -5.47 0.60 11.24
CA ARG A 61 -5.20 -0.74 11.79
C ARG A 61 -5.64 -0.78 13.25
N ALA A 62 -6.61 -1.64 13.56
CA ALA A 62 -7.15 -1.78 14.91
C ALA A 62 -7.38 -3.25 15.27
N MET A 63 -7.19 -3.62 16.54
CA MET A 63 -7.37 -5.00 16.99
C MET A 63 -8.65 -5.21 17.82
N ASN A 64 -9.18 -6.43 17.83
CA ASN A 64 -10.35 -6.80 18.66
C ASN A 64 -10.06 -6.81 20.17
N TYR A 65 -8.79 -6.87 20.58
CA TYR A 65 -8.39 -6.78 21.97
C TYR A 65 -8.32 -5.31 22.41
N GLY A 66 -9.25 -4.91 23.28
CA GLY A 66 -9.32 -3.53 23.80
C GLY A 66 -9.70 -2.45 22.78
N GLY A 67 -9.98 -2.81 21.51
CA GLY A 67 -10.29 -1.85 20.45
C GLY A 67 -9.12 -0.91 20.13
N ILE A 68 -7.89 -1.36 20.39
CA ILE A 68 -6.69 -0.51 20.28
C ILE A 68 -6.41 -0.21 18.80
N ILE A 69 -6.17 1.06 18.48
CA ILE A 69 -5.68 1.51 17.18
C ILE A 69 -4.15 1.45 17.19
N LEU A 70 -3.57 0.64 16.31
CA LEU A 70 -2.14 0.47 16.18
C LEU A 70 -1.53 1.47 15.20
N SER A 71 -2.30 1.88 14.19
CA SER A 71 -1.84 2.74 13.11
C SER A 71 -3.03 3.49 12.50
N LEU A 72 -2.84 4.76 12.18
CA LEU A 72 -3.80 5.58 11.45
C LEU A 72 -3.04 6.38 10.41
N ARG A 73 -3.11 5.94 9.15
CA ARG A 73 -2.40 6.55 8.03
C ARG A 73 -3.34 7.49 7.29
N VAL A 74 -2.98 8.77 7.23
CA VAL A 74 -3.80 9.83 6.65
C VAL A 74 -2.96 10.60 5.62
N PRO A 75 -3.53 10.95 4.45
CA PRO A 75 -2.82 11.76 3.47
C PRO A 75 -2.64 13.20 3.96
N ASP A 76 -1.44 13.75 3.76
CA ASP A 76 -1.15 15.17 3.99
C ASP A 76 -1.69 16.05 2.85
N ARG A 77 -1.34 17.35 2.88
CA ARG A 77 -1.73 18.32 1.82
C ARG A 77 -1.21 17.97 0.43
N LYS A 78 -0.15 17.15 0.33
CA LYS A 78 0.46 16.69 -0.92
C LYS A 78 0.00 15.26 -1.28
N GLY A 79 -0.92 14.67 -0.52
CA GLY A 79 -1.41 13.30 -0.70
C GLY A 79 -0.48 12.22 -0.16
N GLN A 80 0.57 12.59 0.61
CA GLN A 80 1.51 11.62 1.17
C GLN A 80 0.95 11.02 2.46
N LEU A 81 0.90 9.69 2.55
CA LEU A 81 0.40 9.00 3.74
C LEU A 81 1.43 9.01 4.86
N ALA A 82 1.03 9.51 6.03
CA ALA A 82 1.79 9.43 7.27
C ALA A 82 0.97 8.76 8.36
N ASP A 83 1.62 7.95 9.19
CA ASP A 83 0.99 7.43 10.42
C ASP A 83 1.00 8.52 11.49
N ILE A 84 -0.15 8.77 12.10
CA ILE A 84 -0.35 9.83 13.09
C ILE A 84 -0.63 9.29 14.50
N VAL A 85 -0.55 7.98 14.69
CA VAL A 85 -0.73 7.34 16.00
C VAL A 85 0.55 6.63 16.41
N LEU A 86 0.84 6.63 17.71
CA LEU A 86 1.91 5.83 18.28
C LEU A 86 1.36 4.44 18.59
N GLY A 87 2.05 3.41 18.10
CA GLY A 87 1.69 2.02 18.32
C GLY A 87 2.90 1.11 18.29
N HIS A 88 2.71 -0.12 18.77
CA HIS A 88 3.63 -1.23 18.62
C HIS A 88 3.29 -2.08 17.41
N ASP A 89 4.31 -2.67 16.80
CA ASP A 89 4.18 -3.55 15.63
C ASP A 89 3.65 -4.95 15.98
N LYS A 90 3.71 -5.35 17.26
CA LYS A 90 3.36 -6.69 17.73
C LYS A 90 2.42 -6.64 18.92
N ALA A 91 1.61 -7.69 19.11
CA ALA A 91 0.64 -7.78 20.20
C ALA A 91 1.29 -7.69 21.58
N GLU A 92 2.52 -8.20 21.75
CA GLU A 92 3.24 -8.18 23.03
C GLU A 92 3.47 -6.77 23.55
N GLY A 93 3.63 -5.78 22.65
CA GLY A 93 3.80 -4.37 23.04
C GLY A 93 2.58 -3.77 23.72
N TYR A 94 1.41 -4.41 23.61
CA TYR A 94 0.17 -3.98 24.25
C TYR A 94 -0.17 -4.80 25.49
N MET A 95 0.73 -5.68 25.92
CA MET A 95 0.54 -6.49 27.12
C MET A 95 0.99 -5.70 28.35
N PRO A 96 0.33 -5.90 29.52
CA PRO A 96 0.79 -5.30 30.76
C PRO A 96 2.25 -5.65 31.02
N ASN A 97 3.05 -4.64 31.34
CA ASN A 97 4.41 -4.87 31.80
C ASN A 97 4.33 -5.46 33.22
N PRO A 98 5.04 -6.57 33.51
CA PRO A 98 5.03 -7.19 34.83
C PRO A 98 5.63 -6.29 35.92
#